data_AF-A0A2U2RJU2-F1
#
_entry.id   AF-A0A2U2RJU2-F1
#
_cell.length_a   1.000
_cell.length_b   1.000
_cell.length_c   1.000
_cell.angle_alpha   90.00
_cell.angle_beta   90.00
_cell.angle_gamma   90.00
#
_symmetry.space_group_name_H-M   'P 1'
#
loop_
_entity.id
_entity.type
_entity.pdbx_description
1 polymer ?
#
loop_
_entity_poly.entity_id
_entity_poly.type
_entity_poly.pdbx_seq_one_letter_code
_entity_poly.pdbx_strand_id
1 'polypeptide(L)'
;MPLLLLAAQLLITLTLLVSGLAKMGDRQRTVDAMRSLRLPVRTSHRALAIAVPVIEIVLALGVWMPMPGLAAALAGIAVLLMAAYWVIIARALRFEEPVSCACFGSLGSPTVSSPTLVRNSLLLVLAVLALLGGVQGDPFHALTHYPWSLTQLLLTLVAAGALTLLTIGGTRSDLGSGRSSATETDREEDGEYERLPTPFGMLQQDGEAPVSLAALTAERAALLLWVRPGCGPCERVLNAVPAWRDALEDTLSIRTLFRTPPARLTDSVRERAGSTAAWDIEGNLAAALNAGSSPAAVLLGADGQLAGGPVAGAEDVHVFVQEIIDQVALARASGDLTSQPEE
;
A
#
# COMPACT_ATOMS: atom_id res chain seq x y z
N MET A 1 -19.35 33.10 10.79
CA MET A 1 -19.81 31.78 11.29
C MET A 1 -20.43 30.89 10.20
N PRO A 2 -21.42 31.31 9.39
CA PRO A 2 -22.06 30.38 8.43
C PRO A 2 -21.08 29.88 7.36
N LEU A 3 -20.18 30.75 6.89
CA LEU A 3 -19.18 30.39 5.87
C LEU A 3 -18.20 29.29 6.33
N LEU A 4 -17.73 29.35 7.58
CA LEU A 4 -16.79 28.36 8.11
C LEU A 4 -17.44 26.98 8.24
N LEU A 5 -18.68 26.94 8.73
CA LEU A 5 -19.45 25.70 8.88
C LEU A 5 -19.78 25.10 7.50
N LEU A 6 -20.15 25.95 6.54
CA LEU A 6 -20.42 25.53 5.15
C LEU A 6 -19.17 25.03 4.43
N ALA A 7 -18.02 25.70 4.62
CA ALA A 7 -16.74 25.24 4.09
C ALA A 7 -16.34 23.90 4.71
N ALA A 8 -16.54 23.71 6.02
CA ALA A 8 -16.28 22.44 6.68
C ALA A 8 -17.20 21.32 6.15
N GLN A 9 -18.49 21.61 5.94
CA GLN A 9 -19.47 20.71 5.32
C GLN A 9 -19.03 20.26 3.92
N LEU A 10 -18.62 21.21 3.08
CA LEU A 10 -18.14 20.93 1.72
C LEU A 10 -16.88 20.08 1.72
N LEU A 11 -15.89 20.43 2.56
CA LEU A 11 -14.64 19.70 2.65
C LEU A 11 -14.82 18.27 3.15
N ILE A 12 -15.68 18.05 4.16
CA ILE A 12 -15.94 16.70 4.66
C ILE A 12 -16.71 15.86 3.64
N THR A 13 -17.70 16.45 2.96
CA THR A 13 -18.43 15.78 1.87
C THR A 13 -17.50 15.37 0.74
N LEU A 14 -16.65 16.29 0.26
CA LEU A 14 -15.70 15.99 -0.80
C LEU A 14 -14.73 14.89 -0.37
N THR A 15 -14.20 14.98 0.85
CA THR A 15 -13.27 13.98 1.40
C THR A 15 -13.91 12.60 1.48
N LEU A 16 -15.12 12.50 2.05
CA LEU A 16 -15.85 11.23 2.17
C LEU A 16 -16.22 10.65 0.80
N LEU A 17 -16.64 11.49 -0.16
CA LEU A 17 -17.00 11.05 -1.50
C LEU A 17 -15.78 10.50 -2.26
N VAL A 18 -14.67 11.24 -2.27
CA VAL A 18 -13.40 10.79 -2.90
C VAL A 18 -12.90 9.52 -2.23
N SER A 19 -12.93 9.47 -0.89
CA SER A 19 -12.52 8.31 -0.10
C SER A 19 -13.39 7.07 -0.41
N GLY A 20 -14.71 7.23 -0.48
CA GLY A 20 -15.64 6.15 -0.78
C GLY A 20 -15.49 5.63 -2.21
N LEU A 21 -15.40 6.54 -3.20
CA LEU A 21 -15.16 6.18 -4.60
C LEU A 21 -13.84 5.42 -4.78
N ALA A 22 -12.75 5.89 -4.16
CA ALA A 22 -11.44 5.24 -4.23
C ALA A 22 -11.47 3.82 -3.64
N LYS A 23 -12.21 3.58 -2.54
CA LYS A 23 -12.33 2.24 -1.94
C LYS A 23 -13.26 1.30 -2.73
N MET A 24 -14.23 1.82 -3.48
CA MET A 24 -15.06 0.98 -4.35
C MET A 24 -14.26 0.37 -5.49
N GLY A 25 -13.27 1.12 -6.02
CA GLY A 25 -12.39 0.65 -7.09
C GLY A 25 -11.41 -0.45 -6.66
N ASP A 26 -10.99 -0.46 -5.39
CA ASP A 26 -10.07 -1.48 -4.87
C ASP A 26 -10.42 -1.94 -3.43
N ARG A 27 -11.38 -2.87 -3.37
CA ARG A 27 -11.83 -3.46 -2.10
C ARG A 27 -10.75 -4.33 -1.46
N GLN A 28 -9.87 -4.94 -2.26
CA GLN A 28 -8.84 -5.84 -1.75
C GLN A 28 -7.77 -5.06 -0.99
N ARG A 29 -7.32 -3.91 -1.48
CA ARG A 29 -6.43 -2.99 -0.74
C ARG A 29 -7.03 -2.53 0.59
N THR A 30 -8.34 -2.35 0.65
CA THR A 30 -9.03 -1.99 1.90
C THR A 30 -8.96 -3.13 2.92
N VAL A 31 -9.20 -4.37 2.49
CA VAL A 31 -9.04 -5.57 3.34
C VAL A 31 -7.60 -5.72 3.82
N ASP A 32 -6.64 -5.45 2.94
CA ASP A 32 -5.22 -5.51 3.26
C ASP A 32 -4.81 -4.53 4.33
N ALA A 33 -5.24 -3.28 4.19
CA ALA A 33 -4.99 -2.26 5.19
C ALA A 33 -5.58 -2.65 6.54
N MET A 34 -6.79 -3.21 6.57
CA MET A 34 -7.40 -3.70 7.83
C MET A 34 -6.57 -4.82 8.48
N ARG A 35 -5.97 -5.71 7.66
CA ARG A 35 -5.04 -6.76 8.14
C ARG A 35 -3.74 -6.15 8.67
N SER A 36 -3.10 -5.28 7.90
CA SER A 36 -1.86 -4.58 8.29
C SER A 36 -2.03 -3.75 9.56
N LEU A 37 -3.19 -3.12 9.73
CA LEU A 37 -3.55 -2.33 10.90
C LEU A 37 -3.96 -3.18 12.10
N ARG A 38 -3.97 -4.51 11.98
CA ARG A 38 -4.31 -5.48 13.04
C ARG A 38 -5.67 -5.18 13.68
N LEU A 39 -6.70 -4.94 12.87
CA LEU A 39 -8.06 -4.76 13.39
C LEU A 39 -8.57 -6.10 13.98
N PRO A 40 -9.26 -6.08 15.14
CA PRO A 40 -9.62 -7.29 15.88
C PRO A 40 -10.68 -8.16 15.16
N VAL A 41 -11.52 -7.56 14.32
CA VAL A 41 -12.66 -8.22 13.65
C VAL A 41 -12.28 -8.88 12.33
N ARG A 42 -11.26 -9.75 12.34
CA ARG A 42 -10.64 -10.36 11.13
C ARG A 42 -11.64 -11.01 10.18
N THR A 43 -12.66 -11.70 10.71
CA THR A 43 -13.70 -12.38 9.92
C THR A 43 -14.60 -11.41 9.16
N SER A 44 -14.73 -10.18 9.65
CA SER A 44 -15.63 -9.16 9.08
C SER A 44 -14.93 -8.20 8.13
N HIS A 45 -13.62 -8.34 7.88
CA HIS A 45 -12.86 -7.40 7.03
C HIS A 45 -13.46 -7.28 5.62
N ARG A 46 -13.91 -8.39 5.02
CA ARG A 46 -14.55 -8.38 3.69
C ARG A 46 -15.88 -7.62 3.70
N ALA A 47 -16.73 -7.89 4.70
CA ALA A 47 -18.00 -7.20 4.86
C ALA A 47 -17.79 -5.70 5.11
N LEU A 48 -16.82 -5.35 5.97
CA LEU A 48 -16.49 -3.96 6.28
C LEU A 48 -15.90 -3.23 5.07
N ALA A 49 -15.08 -3.89 4.26
CA ALA A 49 -14.54 -3.32 3.02
C ALA A 49 -15.64 -3.04 1.97
N ILE A 50 -16.79 -3.72 2.03
CA ILE A 50 -17.96 -3.45 1.19
C ILE A 50 -18.84 -2.37 1.80
N ALA A 51 -19.05 -2.41 3.12
CA ALA A 51 -19.96 -1.49 3.82
C ALA A 51 -19.39 -0.08 3.96
N VAL A 52 -18.11 0.06 4.32
CA VAL A 52 -17.48 1.36 4.60
C VAL A 52 -17.58 2.33 3.42
N PRO A 53 -17.28 1.96 2.17
CA PRO A 53 -17.38 2.88 1.03
C PRO A 53 -18.82 3.38 0.81
N VAL A 54 -19.81 2.50 0.98
CA VAL A 54 -21.22 2.86 0.88
C VAL A 54 -21.61 3.81 2.00
N ILE A 55 -21.17 3.53 3.24
CA ILE A 55 -21.38 4.42 4.38
C ILE A 55 -20.75 5.79 4.13
N GLU A 56 -19.51 5.86 3.64
CA GLU A 56 -18.84 7.12 3.33
C GLU A 56 -19.65 7.96 2.32
N ILE A 57 -20.15 7.36 1.24
CA ILE A 57 -20.95 8.04 0.22
C ILE A 57 -22.30 8.49 0.76
N VAL A 58 -23.00 7.63 1.52
CA VAL A 58 -24.29 7.95 2.14
C VAL A 58 -24.14 9.11 3.13
N LEU A 59 -23.08 9.12 3.93
CA LEU A 59 -22.79 10.22 4.84
C LEU A 59 -22.46 11.50 4.08
N ALA A 60 -21.64 11.42 3.02
CA ALA A 60 -21.27 12.57 2.20
C ALA A 60 -22.49 13.30 1.62
N LEU A 61 -23.47 12.53 1.12
CA LEU A 61 -24.68 13.05 0.50
C LEU A 61 -25.75 13.43 1.53
N GLY A 62 -25.97 12.58 2.54
CA GLY A 62 -27.08 12.76 3.48
C GLY A 62 -26.90 13.93 4.46
N VAL A 63 -25.66 14.39 4.63
CA VAL A 63 -25.33 15.63 5.37
C VAL A 63 -25.92 16.89 4.70
N TRP A 64 -26.36 16.80 3.44
CA TRP A 64 -27.05 17.88 2.70
C TRP A 64 -28.57 17.71 2.62
N MET A 65 -29.13 16.69 3.26
CA MET A 65 -30.57 16.40 3.18
C MET A 65 -31.38 17.56 3.81
N PRO A 66 -32.48 18.02 3.20
CA PRO A 66 -33.33 19.10 3.72
C PRO A 66 -34.23 18.65 4.90
N MET A 67 -33.68 17.79 5.76
CA MET A 67 -34.29 17.28 6.98
C MET A 67 -33.27 17.45 8.10
N PRO A 68 -33.33 18.55 8.89
CA PRO A 68 -32.24 18.94 9.78
C PRO A 68 -31.91 17.88 10.83
N GLY A 69 -32.92 17.19 11.38
CA GLY A 69 -32.69 16.10 12.33
C GLY A 69 -31.92 14.91 11.71
N LEU A 70 -32.24 14.55 10.46
CA LEU A 70 -31.55 13.47 9.76
C LEU A 70 -30.13 13.90 9.34
N ALA A 71 -29.98 15.11 8.80
CA ALA A 71 -28.68 15.65 8.41
C ALA A 71 -27.73 15.76 9.60
N ALA A 72 -28.21 16.23 10.75
CA ALA A 72 -27.43 16.28 11.99
C ALA A 72 -27.06 14.87 12.49
N ALA A 73 -27.99 13.91 12.44
CA ALA A 73 -27.69 12.52 12.81
C ALA A 73 -26.60 11.90 11.91
N LEU A 74 -26.69 12.11 10.59
CA LEU A 74 -25.69 11.63 9.64
C LEU A 74 -24.34 12.34 9.82
N ALA A 75 -24.34 13.66 10.09
CA ALA A 75 -23.11 14.37 10.44
C ALA A 75 -22.48 13.83 11.73
N GLY A 76 -23.29 13.44 12.72
CA GLY A 76 -22.83 12.78 13.94
C GLY A 76 -22.18 11.42 13.65
N ILE A 77 -22.75 10.62 12.75
CA ILE A 77 -22.13 9.36 12.31
C ILE A 77 -20.82 9.62 11.55
N ALA A 78 -20.73 10.68 10.75
CA ALA A 78 -19.49 11.09 10.09
C ALA A 78 -18.40 11.47 11.11
N VAL A 79 -18.74 12.16 12.21
CA VAL A 79 -17.82 12.43 13.32
C VAL A 79 -17.31 11.13 13.94
N LEU A 80 -18.21 10.17 14.22
CA LEU A 80 -17.82 8.87 14.76
C LEU A 80 -16.90 8.10 13.82
N LEU A 81 -17.17 8.15 12.51
CA LEU A 81 -16.32 7.53 11.49
C LEU A 81 -14.92 8.16 11.47
N MET A 82 -14.83 9.50 11.47
CA MET A 82 -13.55 10.21 11.50
C MET A 82 -12.78 9.96 12.81
N ALA A 83 -13.48 9.89 13.94
CA ALA A 83 -12.89 9.53 15.22
C ALA A 83 -12.33 8.10 15.19
N ALA A 84 -13.06 7.15 14.60
CA ALA A 84 -12.59 5.79 14.43
C ALA A 84 -11.31 5.73 13.57
N TYR A 85 -11.26 6.45 12.45
CA TYR A 85 -10.06 6.55 11.61
C TYR A 85 -8.88 7.17 12.36
N TRP A 86 -9.13 8.22 13.14
CA TRP A 86 -8.12 8.85 13.99
C TRP A 86 -7.54 7.87 15.02
N VAL A 87 -8.40 7.11 15.73
CA VAL A 87 -7.97 6.11 16.72
C VAL A 87 -7.14 5.01 16.06
N ILE A 88 -7.57 4.52 14.89
CA ILE A 88 -6.84 3.49 14.13
C ILE A 88 -5.42 3.99 13.78
N ILE A 89 -5.30 5.23 13.31
CA ILE A 89 -4.02 5.83 12.93
C ILE A 89 -3.14 6.12 14.16
N ALA A 90 -3.71 6.67 15.22
CA ALA A 90 -3.01 6.89 16.49
C ALA A 90 -2.47 5.59 17.10
N ARG A 91 -3.21 4.48 16.94
CA ARG A 91 -2.75 3.15 17.34
C ARG A 91 -1.63 2.64 16.43
N ALA A 92 -1.76 2.81 15.12
CA ALA A 92 -0.76 2.36 14.15
C ALA A 92 0.60 3.04 14.33
N LEU A 93 0.63 4.30 14.78
CA LEU A 93 1.86 5.01 15.12
C LEU A 93 2.64 4.42 16.31
N ARG A 94 2.02 3.54 17.10
CA ARG A 94 2.68 2.84 18.21
C ARG A 94 3.33 1.53 17.77
N PHE A 95 3.20 1.14 16.50
CA PHE A 95 3.83 -0.07 16.01
C PHE A 95 5.32 0.17 15.78
N GLU A 96 6.14 -0.82 16.11
CA GLU A 96 7.61 -0.74 15.98
C GLU A 96 8.06 -0.62 14.53
N GLU A 97 7.23 -1.05 13.57
CA GLU A 97 7.48 -0.92 12.14
C GLU A 97 6.38 -0.12 11.43
N PRO A 98 6.73 0.71 10.42
CA PRO A 98 5.74 1.47 9.65
C PRO A 98 4.83 0.52 8.88
N VAL A 99 3.53 0.72 9.06
CA VAL A 99 2.47 0.02 8.34
C VAL A 99 1.86 0.93 7.28
N SER A 100 1.41 0.34 6.18
CA SER A 100 0.64 1.05 5.16
C SER A 100 -0.80 1.24 5.63
N CYS A 101 -1.35 2.43 5.40
CA CYS A 101 -2.73 2.77 5.75
C CYS A 101 -3.51 3.15 4.49
N ALA A 102 -4.45 2.30 4.08
CA ALA A 102 -5.35 2.57 2.97
C ALA A 102 -6.71 3.12 3.43
N CYS A 103 -6.76 3.91 4.53
CA CYS A 103 -8.01 4.55 4.97
C CYS A 103 -8.62 5.47 3.90
N PHE A 104 -7.87 5.87 2.87
CA PHE A 104 -8.33 6.67 1.72
C PHE A 104 -8.21 5.93 0.37
N GLY A 105 -8.18 4.59 0.38
CA GLY A 105 -8.02 3.79 -0.84
C GLY A 105 -6.66 4.00 -1.52
N SER A 106 -6.65 4.01 -2.86
CA SER A 106 -5.45 4.18 -3.70
C SER A 106 -4.79 5.56 -3.57
N LEU A 107 -5.46 6.54 -2.96
CA LEU A 107 -4.99 7.92 -2.79
C LEU A 107 -4.31 8.15 -1.42
N GLY A 108 -4.15 7.10 -0.61
CA GLY A 108 -3.51 7.18 0.71
C GLY A 108 -1.98 7.18 0.65
N SER A 109 -1.34 7.79 1.66
CA SER A 109 0.11 7.71 1.87
C SER A 109 0.55 6.24 2.03
N PRO A 110 1.67 5.82 1.42
CA PRO A 110 2.16 4.43 1.49
C PRO A 110 2.53 4.01 2.91
N THR A 111 2.81 4.96 3.81
CA THR A 111 3.12 4.71 5.23
C THR A 111 2.37 5.66 6.17
N VAL A 112 2.04 5.16 7.37
CA VAL A 112 1.51 5.97 8.46
C VAL A 112 2.63 6.76 9.12
N SER A 113 2.46 8.08 9.22
CA SER A 113 3.43 8.99 9.84
C SER A 113 2.74 10.05 10.70
N SER A 114 3.50 10.82 11.49
CA SER A 114 2.95 11.92 12.31
C SER A 114 2.12 12.94 11.50
N PRO A 115 2.51 13.32 10.26
CA PRO A 115 1.64 14.08 9.36
C PRO A 115 0.27 13.44 9.09
N THR A 116 0.20 12.11 9.00
CA THR A 116 -1.07 11.38 8.82
C THR A 116 -2.02 11.62 9.99
N LEU A 117 -1.51 11.66 11.23
CA LEU A 117 -2.33 11.93 12.41
C LEU A 117 -2.84 13.38 12.43
N VAL A 118 -1.97 14.35 12.11
CA VAL A 118 -2.36 15.78 12.04
C VAL A 118 -3.49 15.99 11.03
N ARG A 119 -3.37 15.39 9.84
CA ARG A 119 -4.43 15.41 8.82
C ARG A 119 -5.75 14.86 9.36
N ASN A 120 -5.72 13.71 10.04
CA ASN A 120 -6.95 13.09 10.55
C ASN A 120 -7.55 13.87 11.72
N SER A 121 -6.73 14.55 12.52
CA SER A 121 -7.22 15.51 13.52
C SER A 121 -7.97 16.67 12.86
N LEU A 122 -7.45 17.21 11.74
CA LEU A 122 -8.13 18.26 10.99
C LEU A 122 -9.47 17.78 10.41
N LEU A 123 -9.51 16.59 9.81
CA LEU A 123 -10.75 15.99 9.30
C LEU A 123 -11.79 15.77 10.40
N LEU A 124 -11.36 15.33 11.58
CA LEU A 124 -12.24 15.19 12.73
C LEU A 124 -12.81 16.55 13.17
N VAL A 125 -11.99 17.61 13.21
CA VAL A 125 -12.46 18.97 13.50
C VAL A 125 -13.46 19.45 12.45
N LEU A 126 -13.20 19.22 11.16
CA LEU A 126 -14.11 19.58 10.08
C LEU A 126 -15.45 18.83 10.20
N ALA A 127 -15.44 17.54 10.57
CA ALA A 127 -16.66 16.77 10.80
C ALA A 127 -17.46 17.32 12.00
N VAL A 128 -16.79 17.74 13.08
CA VAL A 128 -17.46 18.36 14.23
C VAL A 128 -18.08 19.71 13.85
N LEU A 129 -17.38 20.52 13.06
CA LEU A 129 -17.92 21.78 12.54
C LEU A 129 -19.13 21.55 11.61
N ALA A 130 -19.09 20.52 10.76
CA ALA A 130 -20.21 20.11 9.92
C ALA A 130 -21.45 19.72 10.76
N LEU A 131 -21.25 18.94 11.82
CA LEU A 131 -22.31 18.60 12.78
C LEU A 131 -22.91 19.86 13.43
N LEU A 132 -22.07 20.77 13.90
CA LEU A 132 -22.53 22.04 14.48
C LEU A 132 -23.34 22.86 13.47
N GLY A 133 -22.93 22.87 12.19
CA GLY A 133 -23.68 23.49 11.10
C GLY A 133 -25.06 22.87 10.90
N GLY A 134 -25.14 21.53 10.84
CA GLY A 134 -26.41 20.81 10.68
C GLY A 134 -27.36 20.93 11.87
N VAL A 135 -26.85 21.15 13.08
CA VAL A 135 -27.67 21.41 14.28
C VAL A 135 -28.17 22.85 14.32
N GLN A 136 -27.37 23.81 13.84
CA GLN A 136 -27.68 25.25 13.91
C GLN A 136 -28.59 25.75 12.79
N GLY A 137 -28.72 25.02 11.67
CA GLY A 137 -29.55 25.46 10.56
C GLY A 137 -29.65 24.43 9.44
N ASP A 138 -30.31 24.83 8.36
CA ASP A 138 -30.43 24.03 7.14
C ASP A 138 -29.24 24.31 6.21
N PRO A 139 -28.29 23.35 6.04
CA PRO A 139 -27.14 23.51 5.16
C PRO A 139 -27.55 23.72 3.70
N PHE A 140 -28.68 23.15 3.29
CA PHE A 140 -29.22 23.27 1.94
C PHE A 140 -29.77 24.68 1.68
N HIS A 141 -30.43 25.26 2.68
CA HIS A 141 -30.88 26.65 2.62
C HIS A 141 -29.69 27.62 2.57
N ALA A 142 -28.65 27.37 3.37
CA ALA A 142 -27.40 28.13 3.29
C ALA A 142 -26.75 28.03 1.90
N LEU A 143 -26.78 26.83 1.28
CA LEU A 143 -26.27 26.57 -0.08
C LEU A 143 -26.97 27.39 -1.18
N THR A 144 -28.24 27.74 -0.99
CA THR A 144 -29.07 28.35 -2.04
C THR A 144 -29.25 29.85 -1.88
N HIS A 145 -29.12 30.37 -0.66
CA HIS A 145 -29.44 31.77 -0.34
C HIS A 145 -28.21 32.66 -0.09
N TYR A 146 -27.04 32.08 0.12
CA TYR A 146 -25.81 32.87 0.23
C TYR A 146 -25.28 33.19 -1.17
N PRO A 147 -25.03 34.45 -1.56
CA PRO A 147 -24.33 34.71 -2.82
C PRO A 147 -22.86 34.31 -2.64
N TRP A 148 -22.43 33.22 -3.29
CA TRP A 148 -21.01 32.82 -3.33
C TRP A 148 -20.20 33.95 -3.97
N SER A 149 -19.36 34.63 -3.19
CA SER A 149 -18.37 35.51 -3.79
C SER A 149 -17.24 34.68 -4.40
N LEU A 150 -16.66 35.14 -5.52
CA LEU A 150 -15.52 34.49 -6.18
C LEU A 150 -14.36 34.21 -5.21
N THR A 151 -14.16 35.09 -4.22
CA THR A 151 -13.17 34.93 -3.15
C THR A 151 -13.45 33.75 -2.23
N GLN A 152 -14.71 33.42 -1.96
CA GLN A 152 -15.11 32.29 -1.11
C GLN A 152 -15.00 30.97 -1.86
N LEU A 153 -15.33 30.95 -3.14
CA LEU A 153 -15.09 29.81 -4.02
C LEU A 153 -13.59 29.52 -4.13
N LEU A 154 -12.77 30.58 -4.28
CA LEU A 154 -11.32 30.47 -4.31
C LEU A 154 -10.76 29.96 -2.96
N LEU A 155 -11.24 30.47 -1.82
CA LEU A 155 -10.79 30.03 -0.49
C LEU A 155 -11.16 28.58 -0.20
N THR A 156 -12.35 28.13 -0.61
CA THR A 156 -12.77 26.73 -0.48
C THR A 156 -11.98 25.83 -1.41
N LEU A 157 -11.70 26.25 -2.64
CA LEU A 157 -10.81 25.54 -3.58
C LEU A 157 -9.36 25.48 -3.09
N VAL A 158 -8.84 26.57 -2.50
CA VAL A 158 -7.49 26.61 -1.93
C VAL A 158 -7.41 25.78 -0.66
N ALA A 159 -8.41 25.80 0.21
CA ALA A 159 -8.46 24.96 1.40
C ALA A 159 -8.63 23.48 1.02
N ALA A 160 -9.48 23.18 0.04
CA ALA A 160 -9.60 21.84 -0.53
C ALA A 160 -8.26 21.40 -1.12
N GLY A 161 -7.67 22.21 -2.01
CA GLY A 161 -6.38 21.97 -2.65
C GLY A 161 -5.22 21.81 -1.67
N ALA A 162 -5.16 22.62 -0.61
CA ALA A 162 -4.18 22.49 0.46
C ALA A 162 -4.41 21.21 1.27
N LEU A 163 -5.67 20.88 1.58
CA LEU A 163 -6.02 19.61 2.18
C LEU A 163 -5.61 18.46 1.26
N THR A 164 -5.88 18.52 -0.06
CA THR A 164 -5.47 17.51 -1.04
C THR A 164 -3.95 17.37 -1.12
N LEU A 165 -3.20 18.48 -1.16
CA LEU A 165 -1.73 18.49 -1.13
C LEU A 165 -1.17 17.91 0.18
N LEU A 166 -1.82 18.17 1.31
CA LEU A 166 -1.52 17.50 2.59
C LEU A 166 -1.97 16.03 2.62
N THR A 167 -2.98 15.66 1.84
CA THR A 167 -3.48 14.27 1.74
C THR A 167 -2.62 13.39 0.85
N ILE A 168 -2.07 13.96 -0.23
CA ILE A 168 -1.19 13.34 -1.22
C ILE A 168 0.28 13.50 -0.79
N GLY A 169 0.57 14.39 0.19
CA GLY A 169 1.86 14.75 0.77
C GLY A 169 2.61 13.63 1.51
N GLY A 170 2.79 12.53 0.80
CA GLY A 170 3.67 11.39 1.02
C GLY A 170 4.26 10.89 -0.30
N THR A 171 3.83 11.40 -1.47
CA THR A 171 4.74 11.49 -2.62
C THR A 171 5.75 12.61 -2.34
N ARG A 172 6.60 12.41 -1.32
CA ARG A 172 8.01 12.58 -1.64
C ARG A 172 8.28 11.47 -2.65
N SER A 173 7.99 11.78 -3.91
CA SER A 173 8.90 11.38 -4.96
C SER A 173 10.29 11.57 -4.37
N ASP A 174 11.10 10.53 -4.37
CA ASP A 174 12.54 10.60 -4.16
C ASP A 174 13.17 11.50 -5.26
N LEU A 175 12.77 12.77 -5.32
CA LEU A 175 13.42 13.83 -6.08
C LEU A 175 14.62 14.38 -5.29
N GLY A 176 15.29 13.47 -4.57
CA GLY A 176 16.34 13.74 -3.62
C GLY A 176 17.38 12.62 -3.53
N SER A 177 17.59 11.84 -4.59
CA SER A 177 18.87 11.16 -4.80
C SER A 177 19.20 11.18 -6.29
N GLY A 178 20.06 12.13 -6.68
CA GLY A 178 20.70 12.17 -8.00
C GLY A 178 19.88 12.77 -9.14
N ARG A 179 19.68 14.10 -9.16
CA ARG A 179 19.58 14.81 -10.45
C ARG A 179 20.94 14.69 -11.14
N SER A 180 21.07 13.77 -12.08
CA SER A 180 21.80 14.05 -13.31
C SER A 180 20.77 14.45 -14.36
N SER A 181 20.93 15.62 -14.96
CA SER A 181 20.09 16.11 -16.04
C SER A 181 20.01 15.07 -17.17
N ALA A 182 18.80 14.62 -17.48
CA ALA A 182 18.45 14.21 -18.83
C ALA A 182 17.11 14.85 -19.17
N THR A 183 17.15 15.70 -20.19
CA THR A 183 16.04 16.44 -20.78
C THR A 183 14.87 15.51 -21.12
N GLU A 184 13.67 15.86 -20.63
CA GLU A 184 12.41 15.32 -21.14
C GLU A 184 12.32 15.57 -22.64
N THR A 185 12.41 14.49 -23.40
CA THR A 185 11.88 14.43 -24.77
C THR A 185 10.91 13.26 -24.79
N ASP A 186 9.68 13.54 -25.20
CA ASP A 186 8.65 12.54 -25.45
C ASP A 186 9.14 11.42 -26.39
N ARG A 187 8.64 10.20 -26.11
CA ARG A 187 8.38 9.03 -27.00
C ARG A 187 9.34 7.84 -26.86
N GLU A 188 8.73 6.73 -26.47
CA GLU A 188 9.09 5.33 -26.82
C GLU A 188 10.58 4.98 -26.68
N GLU A 189 10.99 4.53 -25.49
CA GLU A 189 12.22 3.75 -25.34
C GLU A 189 11.89 2.34 -24.83
N ASP A 190 12.07 1.37 -25.72
CA ASP A 190 12.65 0.06 -25.38
C ASP A 190 13.97 0.33 -24.64
N GLY A 191 13.89 0.65 -23.35
CA GLY A 191 15.04 0.71 -22.47
C GLY A 191 15.43 -0.71 -22.10
N GLU A 192 16.35 -1.30 -22.85
CA GLU A 192 17.00 -2.56 -22.51
C GLU A 192 17.48 -2.48 -21.04
N TYR A 193 16.95 -3.38 -20.20
CA TYR A 193 17.30 -3.45 -18.78
C TYR A 193 18.82 -3.57 -18.63
N GLU A 194 19.47 -2.50 -18.17
CA GLU A 194 20.92 -2.47 -18.04
C GLU A 194 21.32 -3.38 -16.86
N ARG A 195 21.98 -4.50 -17.18
CA ARG A 195 22.37 -5.51 -16.19
C ARG A 195 23.42 -4.94 -15.25
N LEU A 196 22.99 -4.63 -14.03
CA LEU A 196 23.88 -4.20 -12.95
C LEU A 196 24.45 -5.40 -12.20
N PRO A 197 25.71 -5.33 -11.72
CA PRO A 197 26.29 -6.41 -10.93
C PRO A 197 25.52 -6.63 -9.63
N THR A 198 25.39 -7.88 -9.23
CA THR A 198 24.75 -8.24 -7.96
C THR A 198 25.57 -7.64 -6.81
N PRO A 199 24.97 -6.83 -5.93
CA PRO A 199 25.69 -6.24 -4.80
C PRO A 199 26.10 -7.32 -3.79
N PHE A 200 27.05 -6.98 -2.92
CA PHE A 200 27.36 -7.82 -1.78
C PHE A 200 26.19 -7.82 -0.80
N GLY A 201 25.86 -9.00 -0.27
CA GLY A 201 24.82 -9.15 0.71
C GLY A 201 24.68 -10.60 1.16
N MET A 202 24.10 -10.79 2.34
CA MET A 202 24.00 -12.09 3.00
C MET A 202 22.57 -12.36 3.47
N LEU A 203 22.12 -13.59 3.32
CA LEU A 203 20.92 -14.12 3.95
C LEU A 203 21.25 -15.31 4.85
N GLN A 204 20.33 -15.69 5.73
CA GLN A 204 20.49 -16.88 6.55
C GLN A 204 19.20 -17.70 6.61
N GLN A 205 19.28 -18.97 6.23
CA GLN A 205 18.20 -19.93 6.43
C GLN A 205 18.21 -20.48 7.87
N ASP A 206 17.10 -21.11 8.28
CA ASP A 206 17.01 -21.65 9.64
C ASP A 206 18.04 -22.74 9.90
N GLY A 207 18.81 -22.62 10.99
CA GLY A 207 19.85 -23.58 11.34
C GLY A 207 21.06 -23.63 10.41
N GLU A 208 21.12 -22.81 9.36
CA GLU A 208 22.21 -22.77 8.39
C GLU A 208 23.16 -21.59 8.64
N ALA A 209 24.39 -21.69 8.11
CA ALA A 209 25.32 -20.57 8.11
C ALA A 209 24.85 -19.47 7.14
N PRO A 210 25.21 -18.19 7.37
CA PRO A 210 24.91 -17.12 6.41
C PRO A 210 25.51 -17.41 5.03
N VAL A 211 24.71 -17.19 3.97
CA VAL A 211 25.08 -17.40 2.57
C VAL A 211 25.06 -16.06 1.83
N SER A 212 26.08 -15.83 0.99
CA SER A 212 26.16 -14.61 0.16
C SER A 212 25.29 -14.70 -1.08
N LEU A 213 24.90 -13.57 -1.66
CA LEU A 213 24.20 -13.56 -2.95
C LEU A 213 25.01 -14.23 -4.06
N ALA A 214 26.33 -14.06 -4.06
CA ALA A 214 27.22 -14.72 -5.03
C ALA A 214 27.22 -16.25 -4.85
N ALA A 215 27.23 -16.75 -3.62
CA ALA A 215 27.15 -18.19 -3.36
C ALA A 215 25.76 -18.74 -3.69
N LEU A 216 24.69 -17.98 -3.41
CA LEU A 216 23.31 -18.35 -3.73
C LEU A 216 23.07 -18.50 -5.24
N THR A 217 23.71 -17.65 -6.04
CA THR A 217 23.54 -17.60 -7.50
C THR A 217 24.59 -18.39 -8.29
N ALA A 218 25.52 -19.07 -7.60
CA ALA A 218 26.62 -19.78 -8.25
C ALA A 218 26.16 -20.91 -9.19
N GLU A 219 25.03 -21.55 -8.90
CA GLU A 219 24.52 -22.70 -9.66
C GLU A 219 23.26 -22.39 -10.47
N ARG A 220 22.41 -21.49 -9.96
CA ARG A 220 21.12 -21.13 -10.58
C ARG A 220 20.70 -19.72 -10.21
N ALA A 221 19.82 -19.15 -11.02
CA ALA A 221 19.20 -17.87 -10.71
C ALA A 221 18.46 -17.91 -9.36
N ALA A 222 18.27 -16.75 -8.73
CA ALA A 222 17.60 -16.63 -7.45
C ALA A 222 16.54 -15.53 -7.46
N LEU A 223 15.30 -15.88 -7.18
CA LEU A 223 14.20 -14.94 -6.95
C LEU A 223 14.10 -14.65 -5.45
N LEU A 224 14.36 -13.39 -5.08
CA LEU A 224 14.24 -12.90 -3.71
C LEU A 224 12.89 -12.22 -3.52
N LEU A 225 12.14 -12.62 -2.47
CA LEU A 225 10.81 -12.11 -2.15
C LEU A 225 10.80 -11.55 -0.72
N TRP A 226 10.69 -10.23 -0.55
CA TRP A 226 10.57 -9.62 0.77
C TRP A 226 9.12 -9.57 1.21
N VAL A 227 8.83 -10.13 2.38
CA VAL A 227 7.47 -10.14 2.95
C VAL A 227 7.50 -9.91 4.46
N ARG A 228 6.38 -9.40 4.98
CA ARG A 228 6.19 -9.17 6.42
C ARG A 228 4.94 -9.91 6.93
N PRO A 229 5.06 -10.77 7.95
CA PRO A 229 3.91 -11.43 8.56
C PRO A 229 2.90 -10.41 9.09
N GLY A 230 1.61 -10.65 8.82
CA GLY A 230 0.51 -9.78 9.23
C GLY A 230 0.34 -8.51 8.39
N CYS A 231 1.17 -8.27 7.38
CA CYS A 231 0.97 -7.22 6.38
C CYS A 231 0.04 -7.73 5.28
N GLY A 232 -1.12 -7.12 5.09
CA GLY A 232 -2.17 -7.58 4.18
C GLY A 232 -1.70 -7.94 2.76
N PRO A 233 -0.96 -7.05 2.06
CA PRO A 233 -0.42 -7.35 0.74
C PRO A 233 0.68 -8.43 0.76
N CYS A 234 1.51 -8.50 1.81
CA CYS A 234 2.50 -9.56 1.97
C CYS A 234 1.85 -10.94 2.16
N GLU A 235 0.71 -11.01 2.86
CA GLU A 235 -0.03 -12.26 3.04
C GLU A 235 -0.56 -12.83 1.72
N ARG A 236 -0.84 -11.99 0.71
CA ARG A 236 -1.17 -12.47 -0.64
C ARG A 236 0.02 -13.15 -1.31
N VAL A 237 1.16 -12.47 -1.31
CA VAL A 237 2.42 -13.01 -1.85
C VAL A 237 2.77 -14.32 -1.15
N LEU A 238 2.75 -14.36 0.19
CA LEU A 238 3.00 -15.58 0.97
C LEU A 238 2.06 -16.74 0.63
N ASN A 239 0.79 -16.47 0.30
CA ASN A 239 -0.14 -17.53 -0.10
C ASN A 239 0.14 -18.09 -1.50
N ALA A 240 0.83 -17.33 -2.35
CA ALA A 240 1.20 -17.75 -3.70
C ALA A 240 2.56 -18.47 -3.76
N VAL A 241 3.44 -18.23 -2.78
CA VAL A 241 4.78 -18.83 -2.70
C VAL A 241 4.79 -20.36 -2.91
N PRO A 242 3.90 -21.17 -2.31
CA PRO A 242 3.90 -22.61 -2.57
C PRO A 242 3.75 -22.97 -4.05
N ALA A 243 2.79 -22.35 -4.74
CA ALA A 243 2.56 -22.60 -6.16
C ALA A 243 3.73 -22.12 -7.03
N TRP A 244 4.34 -20.98 -6.70
CA TRP A 244 5.51 -20.48 -7.41
C TRP A 244 6.75 -21.34 -7.23
N ARG A 245 6.95 -21.90 -6.02
CA ARG A 245 8.04 -22.84 -5.76
C ARG A 245 7.88 -24.06 -6.66
N ASP A 246 6.71 -24.68 -6.63
CA ASP A 246 6.43 -25.89 -7.42
C ASP A 246 6.58 -25.63 -8.93
N ALA A 247 6.33 -24.39 -9.41
CA ALA A 247 6.50 -24.03 -10.81
C ALA A 247 7.96 -23.75 -11.24
N LEU A 248 8.81 -23.27 -10.32
CA LEU A 248 10.13 -22.70 -10.64
C LEU A 248 11.32 -23.47 -10.04
N GLU A 249 11.09 -24.43 -9.14
CA GLU A 249 12.14 -25.09 -8.35
C GLU A 249 13.26 -25.73 -9.17
N ASP A 250 12.95 -26.23 -10.36
CA ASP A 250 13.91 -26.86 -11.28
C ASP A 250 14.81 -25.84 -12.01
N THR A 251 14.41 -24.56 -12.07
CA THR A 251 15.09 -23.55 -12.89
C THR A 251 15.76 -22.47 -12.06
N LEU A 252 15.14 -22.05 -10.96
CA LEU A 252 15.69 -21.02 -10.09
C LEU A 252 15.34 -21.29 -8.63
N SER A 253 16.15 -20.74 -7.73
CA SER A 253 15.88 -20.80 -6.30
C SER A 253 14.96 -19.65 -5.88
N ILE A 254 13.91 -19.93 -5.11
CA ILE A 254 13.09 -18.88 -4.48
C ILE A 254 13.56 -18.71 -3.04
N ARG A 255 13.75 -17.47 -2.58
CA ARG A 255 14.02 -17.13 -1.18
C ARG A 255 13.03 -16.10 -0.67
N THR A 256 12.21 -16.53 0.29
CA THR A 256 11.25 -15.66 0.97
C THR A 256 11.93 -15.03 2.19
N LEU A 257 12.26 -13.74 2.06
CA LEU A 257 13.05 -12.95 3.00
C LEU A 257 12.18 -12.27 4.05
N PHE A 258 12.58 -12.43 5.30
CA PHE A 258 11.97 -11.81 6.48
C PHE A 258 12.99 -10.93 7.20
N ARG A 259 12.55 -9.88 7.90
CA ARG A 259 13.42 -9.07 8.77
C ARG A 259 13.77 -9.74 10.11
N THR A 260 13.11 -10.86 10.41
CA THR A 260 13.28 -11.66 11.63
C THR A 260 13.74 -13.07 11.26
N PRO A 261 14.57 -13.74 12.08
CA PRO A 261 14.99 -15.11 11.82
C PRO A 261 13.79 -16.08 11.63
N PRO A 262 13.85 -17.01 10.65
CA PRO A 262 12.77 -17.99 10.40
C PRO A 262 12.32 -18.79 11.63
N ALA A 263 13.24 -19.11 12.55
CA ALA A 263 12.94 -19.78 13.82
C ALA A 263 11.88 -19.07 14.68
N ARG A 264 11.76 -17.73 14.57
CA ARG A 264 10.81 -16.92 15.35
C ARG A 264 9.47 -16.69 14.64
N LEU A 265 9.32 -17.17 13.41
CA LEU A 265 8.05 -17.08 12.69
C LEU A 265 6.99 -18.00 13.32
N THR A 266 5.72 -17.77 13.01
CA THR A 266 4.65 -18.72 13.39
C THR A 266 4.66 -19.93 12.46
N ASP A 267 4.17 -21.09 12.92
CA ASP A 267 4.08 -22.32 12.09
C ASP A 267 3.39 -22.06 10.74
N SER A 268 2.25 -21.35 10.75
CA SER A 268 1.50 -21.02 9.52
C SER A 268 2.27 -20.18 8.48
N VAL A 269 3.26 -19.40 8.93
CA VAL A 269 4.12 -18.62 8.03
C VAL A 269 5.27 -19.49 7.54
N ARG A 270 5.87 -20.29 8.42
CA ARG A 270 6.89 -21.28 8.03
C ARG A 270 6.38 -22.29 7.02
N GLU A 271 5.15 -22.78 7.18
CA GLU A 271 4.54 -23.73 6.26
C GLU A 271 4.39 -23.14 4.85
N ARG A 272 3.88 -21.90 4.75
CA ARG A 272 3.67 -21.22 3.45
C ARG A 272 4.98 -20.81 2.77
N ALA A 273 5.98 -20.35 3.52
CA ALA A 273 7.30 -20.07 2.97
C ALA A 273 8.12 -21.34 2.70
N GLY A 274 7.87 -22.42 3.46
CA GLY A 274 8.59 -23.68 3.36
C GLY A 274 10.11 -23.53 3.55
N SER A 275 10.86 -24.35 2.82
CA SER A 275 12.32 -24.34 2.75
C SER A 275 12.93 -23.05 2.16
N THR A 276 12.11 -22.19 1.56
CA THR A 276 12.56 -20.92 0.98
C THR A 276 12.74 -19.81 2.03
N ALA A 277 12.26 -20.02 3.26
CA ALA A 277 12.29 -19.01 4.31
C ALA A 277 13.74 -18.65 4.69
N ALA A 278 14.07 -17.36 4.61
CA ALA A 278 15.38 -16.85 4.95
C ALA A 278 15.30 -15.50 5.67
N TRP A 279 16.31 -15.22 6.48
CA TRP A 279 16.50 -13.97 7.18
C TRP A 279 17.30 -12.99 6.31
N ASP A 280 16.73 -11.82 6.06
CA ASP A 280 17.47 -10.66 5.59
C ASP A 280 18.17 -10.02 6.79
N ILE A 281 19.43 -10.39 6.99
CA ILE A 281 20.23 -10.05 8.17
C ILE A 281 20.31 -8.53 8.29
N GLU A 282 19.68 -7.98 9.32
CA GLU A 282 19.64 -6.53 9.57
C GLU A 282 19.10 -5.69 8.39
N GLY A 283 18.40 -6.30 7.43
CA GLY A 283 17.89 -5.61 6.23
C GLY A 283 18.97 -5.24 5.21
N ASN A 284 20.15 -5.88 5.26
CA ASN A 284 21.27 -5.60 4.35
C ASN A 284 20.87 -5.80 2.87
N LEU A 285 20.09 -6.83 2.56
CA LEU A 285 19.67 -7.12 1.19
C LEU A 285 18.62 -6.13 0.72
N ALA A 286 17.63 -5.83 1.56
CA ALA A 286 16.62 -4.82 1.24
C ALA A 286 17.25 -3.45 0.93
N ALA A 287 18.31 -3.07 1.66
CA ALA A 287 19.05 -1.83 1.41
C ALA A 287 19.86 -1.90 0.11
N ALA A 288 20.63 -2.97 -0.09
CA ALA A 288 21.52 -3.12 -1.24
C ALA A 288 20.78 -3.24 -2.59
N LEU A 289 19.59 -3.87 -2.57
CA LEU A 289 18.78 -4.14 -3.77
C LEU A 289 17.61 -3.16 -3.93
N ASN A 290 17.58 -2.08 -3.13
CA ASN A 290 16.50 -1.09 -3.12
C ASN A 290 15.10 -1.70 -2.93
N ALA A 291 15.00 -2.80 -2.18
CA ALA A 291 13.77 -3.51 -1.82
C ALA A 291 13.27 -3.09 -0.43
N GLY A 292 13.28 -1.78 -0.15
CA GLY A 292 12.93 -1.22 1.16
C GLY A 292 11.45 -1.33 1.54
N SER A 293 10.58 -1.54 0.55
CA SER A 293 9.14 -1.74 0.75
C SER A 293 8.79 -3.23 0.86
N SER A 294 7.60 -3.55 1.38
CA SER A 294 7.15 -4.94 1.41
C SER A 294 5.65 -5.03 1.09
N PRO A 295 5.23 -5.93 0.18
CA PRO A 295 6.07 -6.92 -0.48
C PRO A 295 6.94 -6.32 -1.60
N ALA A 296 8.09 -6.94 -1.88
CA ALA A 296 8.97 -6.59 -2.98
C ALA A 296 9.62 -7.85 -3.57
N ALA A 297 10.06 -7.79 -4.82
CA ALA A 297 10.74 -8.90 -5.49
C ALA A 297 11.91 -8.43 -6.36
N VAL A 298 12.98 -9.23 -6.40
CA VAL A 298 14.16 -9.03 -7.24
C VAL A 298 14.61 -10.38 -7.78
N LEU A 299 14.93 -10.44 -9.07
CA LEU A 299 15.50 -11.63 -9.71
C LEU A 299 17.00 -11.42 -9.93
N LEU A 300 17.80 -12.35 -9.41
CA LEU A 300 19.24 -12.43 -9.61
C LEU A 300 19.55 -13.53 -10.64
N GLY A 301 20.38 -13.22 -11.62
CA GLY A 301 20.88 -14.17 -12.60
C GLY A 301 21.99 -15.06 -12.05
N ALA A 302 22.17 -16.24 -12.65
CA ALA A 302 23.31 -17.12 -12.35
C ALA A 302 24.65 -16.56 -12.86
N ASP A 303 24.61 -15.51 -13.69
CA ASP A 303 25.76 -14.77 -14.20
C ASP A 303 26.30 -13.72 -13.21
N GLY A 304 25.75 -13.68 -11.99
CA GLY A 304 26.10 -12.69 -10.98
C GLY A 304 25.56 -11.30 -11.28
N GLN A 305 24.66 -11.16 -12.25
CA GLN A 305 24.01 -9.90 -12.59
C GLN A 305 22.58 -9.85 -12.03
N LEU A 306 22.07 -8.64 -11.83
CA LEU A 306 20.65 -8.41 -11.66
C LEU A 306 19.94 -8.74 -12.98
N ALA A 307 18.89 -9.56 -12.88
CA ALA A 307 18.13 -10.05 -14.03
C ALA A 307 16.71 -9.45 -14.10
N GLY A 308 16.21 -8.87 -13.01
CA GLY A 308 14.94 -8.15 -13.00
C GLY A 308 14.59 -7.56 -11.64
N GLY A 309 13.70 -6.57 -11.65
CA GLY A 309 13.32 -5.80 -10.46
C GLY A 309 14.36 -4.73 -10.06
N PRO A 310 14.19 -4.09 -8.89
CA PRO A 310 13.17 -4.37 -7.88
C PRO A 310 11.76 -3.95 -8.30
N VAL A 311 10.78 -4.80 -8.02
CA VAL A 311 9.35 -4.45 -8.07
C VAL A 311 8.77 -4.39 -6.67
N ALA A 312 7.75 -3.55 -6.46
CA ALA A 312 7.18 -3.28 -5.14
C ALA A 312 5.66 -3.31 -5.17
N GLY A 313 5.05 -3.92 -4.14
CA GLY A 313 3.60 -4.07 -4.05
C GLY A 313 3.13 -5.45 -4.53
N ALA A 314 2.01 -5.92 -3.98
CA ALA A 314 1.59 -7.30 -4.20
C ALA A 314 1.23 -7.58 -5.67
N GLU A 315 0.57 -6.63 -6.35
CA GLU A 315 0.16 -6.81 -7.75
C GLU A 315 1.38 -6.93 -8.66
N ASP A 316 2.29 -5.96 -8.58
CA ASP A 316 3.51 -5.93 -9.40
C ASP A 316 4.41 -7.15 -9.12
N VAL A 317 4.48 -7.61 -7.87
CA VAL A 317 5.16 -8.88 -7.55
C VAL A 317 4.47 -10.07 -8.20
N HIS A 318 3.14 -10.14 -8.19
CA HIS A 318 2.40 -11.22 -8.85
C HIS A 318 2.61 -11.23 -10.37
N VAL A 319 2.53 -10.06 -11.01
CA VAL A 319 2.79 -9.89 -12.45
C VAL A 319 4.22 -10.31 -12.78
N PHE A 320 5.20 -9.78 -12.04
CA PHE A 320 6.62 -10.08 -12.25
C PHE A 320 6.93 -11.59 -12.13
N VAL A 321 6.40 -12.27 -11.11
CA VAL A 321 6.62 -13.71 -10.97
C VAL A 321 5.90 -14.50 -12.05
N GLN A 322 4.71 -14.06 -12.49
CA GLN A 322 4.01 -14.71 -13.60
C GLN A 322 4.78 -14.57 -14.91
N GLU A 323 5.33 -13.40 -15.21
CA GLU A 323 6.20 -13.18 -16.37
C GLU A 323 7.43 -14.10 -16.34
N ILE A 324 8.06 -14.27 -15.17
CA ILE A 324 9.17 -15.22 -15.01
C ILE A 324 8.74 -16.65 -15.32
N ILE A 325 7.59 -17.09 -14.80
CA ILE A 325 7.04 -18.42 -15.06
C ILE A 325 6.79 -18.62 -16.56
N ASP A 326 6.18 -17.63 -17.21
CA ASP A 326 5.88 -17.70 -18.64
C ASP A 326 7.16 -17.75 -19.49
N GLN A 327 8.19 -16.95 -19.15
CA GLN A 327 9.48 -16.98 -19.82
C GLN A 327 10.23 -18.31 -19.62
N VAL A 328 10.20 -18.87 -18.40
CA VAL A 328 10.77 -20.20 -18.14
C VAL A 328 10.06 -21.28 -18.93
N ALA A 329 8.72 -21.22 -19.02
CA ALA A 329 7.94 -22.15 -19.82
C ALA A 329 8.26 -22.03 -21.32
N LEU A 330 8.40 -20.81 -21.84
CA LEU A 330 8.80 -20.55 -23.23
C LEU A 330 10.19 -21.09 -23.52
N ALA A 331 11.18 -20.83 -22.66
CA ALA A 331 12.55 -21.29 -22.83
C ALA A 331 12.68 -22.83 -22.72
N ARG A 332 11.83 -23.49 -21.92
CA ARG A 332 11.71 -24.96 -21.93
C ARG A 332 11.12 -25.48 -23.24
N ALA A 333 10.10 -24.80 -23.78
CA ALA A 333 9.44 -25.18 -25.02
C ALA A 333 10.33 -24.97 -26.27
N SER A 334 11.20 -23.94 -26.26
CA SER A 334 12.19 -23.70 -27.32
C SER A 334 13.42 -24.62 -27.23
N GLY A 335 13.61 -25.30 -26.09
CA GLY A 335 14.76 -26.16 -25.84
C GLY A 335 16.01 -25.41 -25.35
N ASP A 336 15.90 -24.11 -25.06
CA ASP A 336 16.99 -23.30 -24.50
C ASP A 336 17.27 -23.65 -23.03
N LEU A 337 16.27 -24.17 -22.33
CA LEU A 337 16.41 -24.80 -21.01
C LEU A 337 16.25 -26.31 -21.17
N THR A 338 17.36 -27.04 -21.18
CA THR A 338 17.31 -28.51 -21.14
C THR A 338 16.97 -28.95 -19.71
N SER A 339 15.87 -29.70 -19.56
CA SER A 339 15.64 -30.50 -18.36
C SER A 339 16.84 -31.44 -18.21
N GLN A 340 17.44 -31.50 -17.01
CA GLN A 340 18.54 -32.44 -16.76
C GLN A 340 18.12 -33.87 -17.13
N PRO A 341 19.04 -34.71 -17.63
CA PRO A 341 18.71 -36.08 -18.01
C PRO A 341 18.26 -36.85 -16.76
N GLU A 342 17.10 -37.50 -16.84
CA GLU A 342 16.69 -38.52 -15.88
C GLU A 342 17.76 -39.62 -15.86
N GLU A 343 18.35 -39.86 -14.69
CA GLU A 343 19.37 -40.88 -14.43
C GLU A 343 18.76 -42.29 -14.36
#